data_AF-A0A8S9K6M8-F1
#
_entry.id   AF-A0A8S9K6M8-F1
#
_cell.length_a   1.000
_cell.length_b   1.000
_cell.length_c   1.000
_cell.angle_alpha   90.00
_cell.angle_beta   90.00
_cell.angle_gamma   90.00
#
_symmetry.space_group_name_H-M   'P 1'
#
loop_
_entity.id
_entity.type
_entity.pdbx_description
1 polymer ?
#
loop_
_entity_poly.entity_id
_entity_poly.type
_entity_poly.pdbx_seq_one_letter_code
_entity_poly.pdbx_strand_id
1 'polypeptide(L)'
;MQYYSESYPQGGSDTKSGGIETQKFFLNCLCLLLGRFEGKKFESIISEFGMKLVPCLLHQLRSNNEEISEAVVAIFKEVISKLQSQSGDSFSDTMCLDVVIPSLLHLLDERDGAAKAVSVLLADYCSRNADNSCLSEVLQRLVSGTTVQRLNSIDVISEVILMSKESFPSHIPWKEIADCLLKCLGDKETYIRKQTSELLKSIGWSSFAFFISAPEVRAACIQVLFSAMYHLKSTLIPFASDLLKLALRFLEQGSEKEKLAGAKLMASLMASEDVILERISEGLIEARSVLSKASLSDPSQDEKLAGAKLMASLMASEDVILERISEGLIEARSVLSKASLSDPSQDVREVCDKLLACITPS
;
A
#
# COMPACT_ATOMS: atom_id res chain seq x y z
N MET A 1 28.74 -3.21 28.07
CA MET A 1 27.71 -2.32 27.49
C MET A 1 27.01 -1.49 28.56
N GLN A 2 26.28 -2.07 29.52
CA GLN A 2 25.56 -1.33 30.58
C GLN A 2 26.37 -0.21 31.26
N TYR A 3 27.62 -0.49 31.66
CA TYR A 3 28.53 0.50 32.26
C TYR A 3 28.76 1.75 31.39
N TYR A 4 28.80 1.58 30.06
CA TYR A 4 29.02 2.69 29.13
C TYR A 4 27.71 3.37 28.69
N SER A 5 26.55 2.79 29.03
CA SER A 5 25.22 3.32 28.70
C SER A 5 24.65 4.23 29.78
N GLU A 6 25.09 4.06 31.03
CA GLU A 6 24.78 4.99 32.11
C GLU A 6 25.54 6.30 31.91
N SER A 7 24.81 7.39 31.67
CA SER A 7 25.37 8.73 31.59
C SER A 7 25.83 9.18 32.99
N TYR A 8 27.02 8.77 33.42
CA TYR A 8 27.61 9.33 34.65
C TYR A 8 27.85 10.84 34.44
N PRO A 9 27.41 11.74 35.35
CA PRO A 9 27.54 13.19 35.18
C PRO A 9 28.98 13.73 35.29
N GLN A 10 30.00 12.87 35.40
CA GLN A 10 31.36 13.26 35.74
C GLN A 10 32.36 12.75 34.70
N GLY A 11 32.50 13.49 33.60
CA GLY A 11 33.55 13.27 32.62
C GLY A 11 33.42 14.23 31.44
N GLY A 12 34.49 14.93 31.09
CA GLY A 12 34.55 15.88 29.97
C GLY A 12 34.20 15.23 28.62
N SER A 13 34.00 16.06 27.59
CA SER A 13 33.54 15.66 26.25
C SER A 13 34.27 14.46 25.63
N ASP A 14 35.56 14.28 25.93
CA ASP A 14 36.40 13.19 25.40
C ASP A 14 36.07 11.81 26.01
N THR A 15 35.48 11.76 27.20
CA THR A 15 35.06 10.49 27.83
C THR A 15 33.74 9.98 27.28
N LYS A 16 32.87 10.87 26.78
CA LYS A 16 31.58 10.51 26.16
C LYS A 16 31.75 9.90 24.77
N SER A 17 32.68 10.41 23.97
CA SER A 17 32.99 9.83 22.64
C SER A 17 33.65 8.45 22.76
N GLY A 18 34.57 8.27 23.72
CA GLY A 18 35.18 6.97 24.01
C GLY A 18 34.17 5.90 24.43
N GLY A 19 33.14 6.28 25.19
CA GLY A 19 32.04 5.39 25.58
C GLY A 19 31.21 4.89 24.39
N ILE A 20 30.87 5.79 23.46
CA ILE A 20 30.10 5.48 22.24
C ILE A 20 30.88 4.53 21.33
N GLU A 21 32.15 4.82 21.05
CA GLU A 21 32.97 3.94 20.20
C GLU A 21 33.18 2.56 20.82
N THR A 22 33.28 2.50 22.15
CA THR A 22 33.33 1.23 22.87
C THR A 22 32.02 0.44 22.75
N GLN A 23 30.86 1.11 22.84
CA GLN A 23 29.55 0.47 22.60
C GLN A 23 29.43 -0.08 21.18
N LYS A 24 29.78 0.72 20.17
CA LYS A 24 29.81 0.30 18.75
C LYS A 24 30.69 -0.92 18.56
N PHE A 25 31.90 -0.92 19.13
CA PHE A 25 32.82 -2.05 19.08
C PHE A 25 32.18 -3.33 19.67
N PHE A 26 31.58 -3.24 20.85
CA PHE A 26 30.92 -4.39 21.48
C PHE A 26 29.72 -4.91 20.67
N LEU A 27 28.90 -4.02 20.12
CA LEU A 27 27.76 -4.40 19.27
C LEU A 27 28.24 -5.09 18.00
N ASN A 28 29.28 -4.58 17.35
CA ASN A 28 29.89 -5.23 16.19
C ASN A 28 30.45 -6.61 16.52
N CYS A 29 31.18 -6.75 17.63
CA CYS A 29 31.66 -8.05 18.10
C CYS A 29 30.51 -9.02 18.36
N LEU A 30 29.42 -8.56 18.99
CA LEU A 30 28.25 -9.36 19.27
C LEU A 30 27.54 -9.80 17.97
N CYS A 31 27.35 -8.88 17.02
CA CYS A 31 26.77 -9.17 15.72
C CYS A 31 27.58 -10.25 14.96
N LEU A 32 28.91 -10.10 14.92
CA LEU A 32 29.80 -11.08 14.30
C LEU A 32 29.76 -12.43 15.01
N LEU A 33 29.68 -12.43 16.34
CA LEU A 33 29.63 -13.66 17.13
C LEU A 33 28.31 -14.41 16.91
N LEU A 34 27.18 -13.72 16.99
CA LEU A 34 25.86 -14.30 16.75
C LEU A 34 25.70 -14.79 15.31
N GLY A 35 26.26 -14.06 14.35
CA GLY A 35 26.31 -14.47 12.94
C GLY A 35 26.98 -15.83 12.74
N ARG A 36 27.98 -16.18 13.55
CA ARG A 36 28.73 -17.46 13.45
C ARG A 36 28.07 -18.65 14.13
N PHE A 37 27.07 -18.43 15.00
CA PHE A 37 26.39 -19.55 15.65
C PHE A 37 25.25 -20.07 14.77
N GLU A 38 25.15 -21.39 14.64
CA GLU A 38 24.14 -22.08 13.82
C GLU A 38 23.52 -23.25 14.58
N GLY A 39 22.26 -23.56 14.23
CA GLY A 39 21.47 -24.65 14.80
C GLY A 39 21.44 -24.64 16.33
N LYS A 40 21.52 -25.83 16.94
CA LYS A 40 21.46 -26.05 18.40
C LYS A 40 22.43 -25.21 19.23
N LYS A 41 23.58 -24.82 18.65
CA LYS A 41 24.55 -23.98 19.35
C LYS A 41 24.02 -22.55 19.51
N PHE A 42 23.32 -22.03 18.51
CA PHE A 42 22.66 -20.73 18.59
C PHE A 42 21.51 -20.78 19.59
N GLU A 43 20.62 -21.77 19.49
CA GLU A 43 19.50 -22.00 20.43
C GLU A 43 19.99 -22.06 21.89
N SER A 44 21.01 -22.87 22.18
CA SER A 44 21.58 -22.99 23.52
C SER A 44 22.09 -21.65 24.07
N ILE A 45 22.73 -20.83 23.22
CA ILE A 45 23.28 -19.53 23.64
C ILE A 45 22.16 -18.52 23.88
N ILE A 46 21.14 -18.50 23.02
CA ILE A 46 19.98 -17.61 23.21
C ILE A 46 19.16 -18.05 24.43
N SER A 47 19.00 -19.34 24.68
CA SER A 47 18.33 -19.87 25.87
C SER A 47 19.07 -19.47 27.16
N GLU A 48 20.40 -19.58 27.18
CA GLU A 48 21.21 -19.27 28.36
C GLU A 48 21.38 -17.77 28.62
N PHE A 49 21.61 -16.97 27.56
CA PHE A 49 21.99 -15.57 27.68
C PHE A 49 20.94 -14.58 27.18
N GLY A 50 19.94 -15.02 26.41
CA GLY A 50 18.96 -14.16 25.73
C GLY A 50 18.23 -13.24 26.70
N MET A 51 17.74 -13.76 27.83
CA MET A 51 17.03 -12.96 28.84
C MET A 51 17.90 -11.88 29.51
N LYS A 52 19.23 -12.03 29.49
CA LYS A 52 20.17 -10.98 29.96
C LYS A 52 20.53 -10.02 28.83
N LEU A 53 20.60 -10.53 27.61
CA LEU A 53 21.00 -9.76 26.43
C LEU A 53 19.89 -8.82 25.96
N VAL A 54 18.64 -9.31 25.91
CA VAL A 54 17.48 -8.56 25.40
C VAL A 54 17.28 -7.23 26.12
N PRO A 55 17.22 -7.16 27.48
CA PRO A 55 17.09 -5.88 28.17
C PRO A 55 18.24 -4.91 27.89
N CYS A 56 19.48 -5.43 27.75
CA CYS A 56 20.65 -4.60 27.43
C CYS A 56 20.52 -3.97 26.04
N LEU A 57 20.11 -4.76 25.06
CA LEU A 57 19.89 -4.31 23.68
C LEU A 57 18.70 -3.35 23.58
N LEU A 58 17.58 -3.65 24.24
CA LEU A 58 16.42 -2.75 24.32
C LEU A 58 16.80 -1.39 24.92
N HIS A 59 17.67 -1.37 25.93
CA HIS A 59 18.19 -0.13 26.49
C HIS A 59 19.08 0.63 25.48
N GLN A 60 19.90 -0.06 24.67
CA GLN A 60 20.71 0.59 23.63
C GLN A 60 19.86 1.20 22.50
N LEU A 61 18.67 0.65 22.21
CA LEU A 61 17.76 1.25 21.21
C LEU A 61 17.31 2.66 21.61
N ARG A 62 17.25 2.95 22.91
CA ARG A 62 16.94 4.29 23.45
C ARG A 62 18.14 5.23 23.45
N SER A 63 19.27 4.83 22.89
CA SER A 63 20.42 5.71 22.75
C SER A 63 20.13 6.81 21.71
N ASN A 64 20.68 8.00 21.92
CA ASN A 64 20.58 9.11 20.96
C ASN A 64 21.53 8.94 19.77
N ASN A 65 22.09 7.74 19.54
CA ASN A 65 23.07 7.48 18.50
C ASN A 65 22.48 6.52 17.45
N GLU A 66 22.29 7.03 16.23
CA GLU A 66 21.66 6.28 15.14
C GLU A 66 22.44 5.01 14.78
N GLU A 67 23.78 5.05 14.73
CA GLU A 67 24.62 3.87 14.45
C GLU A 67 24.47 2.77 15.51
N ILE A 68 24.38 3.14 16.80
CA ILE A 68 24.12 2.19 17.87
C ILE A 68 22.73 1.57 17.70
N SER A 69 21.71 2.38 17.41
CA SER A 69 20.35 1.89 17.19
C SER A 69 20.26 0.96 15.99
N GLU A 70 20.93 1.29 14.88
CA GLU A 70 21.00 0.47 13.66
C GLU A 70 21.70 -0.87 13.92
N ALA A 71 22.83 -0.85 14.62
CA ALA A 71 23.54 -2.08 14.99
C ALA A 71 22.69 -3.00 15.87
N VAL A 72 21.93 -2.42 16.81
CA VAL A 72 21.01 -3.19 17.66
C VAL A 72 19.83 -3.76 16.86
N VAL A 73 19.25 -2.98 15.95
CA VAL A 73 18.22 -3.46 15.02
C VAL A 73 18.75 -4.62 14.19
N ALA A 74 19.98 -4.53 13.65
CA ALA A 74 20.60 -5.60 12.88
C ALA A 74 20.78 -6.89 13.72
N ILE A 75 21.21 -6.75 14.97
CA ILE A 75 21.32 -7.89 15.90
C ILE A 75 19.96 -8.54 16.14
N PHE A 76 18.91 -7.74 16.41
CA PHE A 76 17.57 -8.29 16.62
C PHE A 76 17.04 -8.97 15.36
N LYS A 77 17.19 -8.36 14.17
CA LYS A 77 16.78 -8.98 12.89
C LYS A 77 17.43 -10.34 12.71
N GLU A 78 18.73 -10.44 12.92
CA GLU A 78 19.47 -11.69 12.78
C GLU A 78 18.99 -12.75 13.78
N VAL A 79 18.84 -12.36 15.05
CA VAL A 79 18.39 -13.29 16.11
C VAL A 79 16.99 -13.80 15.82
N ILE A 80 16.06 -12.93 15.47
CA ILE A 80 14.67 -13.27 15.15
C ILE A 80 14.62 -14.19 13.93
N SER A 81 15.35 -13.86 12.86
CA SER A 81 15.39 -14.67 11.64
C SER A 81 15.92 -16.08 11.90
N LYS A 82 16.98 -16.22 12.70
CA LYS A 82 17.53 -17.53 13.06
C LYS A 82 16.55 -18.36 13.88
N LEU A 83 15.89 -17.76 14.88
CA LEU A 83 14.88 -18.43 15.69
C LEU A 83 13.70 -18.92 14.83
N GLN A 84 13.24 -18.12 13.86
CA GLN A 84 12.15 -18.52 12.96
C GLN A 84 12.55 -19.70 12.07
N SER A 85 13.76 -19.69 11.49
CA SER A 85 14.23 -20.75 10.59
C SER A 85 14.44 -22.12 11.27
N GLN A 86 14.60 -22.15 12.59
CA GLN A 86 14.96 -23.37 13.35
C GLN A 86 13.76 -24.03 14.04
N SER A 87 12.58 -23.39 14.02
CA SER A 87 11.35 -23.80 14.72
C SER A 87 10.66 -25.11 14.24
N GLY A 88 11.38 -25.95 13.49
CA GLY A 88 10.85 -27.23 12.98
C GLY A 88 10.67 -28.33 14.04
N ASP A 89 11.25 -28.20 15.23
CA ASP A 89 11.14 -29.24 16.27
C ASP A 89 11.42 -28.65 17.68
N SER A 90 10.43 -28.75 18.58
CA SER A 90 10.44 -28.38 20.01
C SER A 90 9.93 -27.00 20.45
N PHE A 91 9.09 -27.06 21.48
CA PHE A 91 8.16 -26.05 22.00
C PHE A 91 8.81 -25.03 22.97
N SER A 92 10.14 -24.89 22.98
CA SER A 92 10.88 -24.10 23.99
C SER A 92 11.40 -22.72 23.54
N ASP A 93 11.37 -22.41 22.24
CA ASP A 93 12.02 -21.21 21.67
C ASP A 93 11.11 -19.98 21.52
N THR A 94 9.81 -20.12 21.81
CA THR A 94 8.83 -19.01 21.82
C THR A 94 9.08 -18.01 22.95
N MET A 95 9.62 -18.44 24.10
CA MET A 95 9.72 -17.59 25.29
C MET A 95 10.54 -16.31 25.08
N CYS A 96 11.56 -16.34 24.21
CA CYS A 96 12.35 -15.15 23.89
C CYS A 96 11.55 -14.17 23.01
N LEU A 97 10.87 -14.65 21.97
CA LEU A 97 10.03 -13.81 21.11
C LEU A 97 8.79 -13.27 21.87
N ASP A 98 8.24 -14.07 22.78
CA ASP A 98 7.13 -13.70 23.67
C ASP A 98 7.49 -12.52 24.59
N VAL A 99 8.78 -12.28 24.84
CA VAL A 99 9.27 -11.12 25.61
C VAL A 99 9.72 -10.00 24.67
N VAL A 100 10.44 -10.33 23.60
CA VAL A 100 11.02 -9.34 22.68
C VAL A 100 9.92 -8.58 21.94
N ILE A 101 8.97 -9.27 21.31
CA ILE A 101 7.95 -8.61 20.47
C ILE A 101 7.09 -7.64 21.29
N PRO A 102 6.54 -8.00 22.47
CA PRO A 102 5.81 -7.03 23.29
C PRO A 102 6.67 -5.86 23.78
N SER A 103 7.95 -6.10 24.08
CA SER A 103 8.87 -5.03 24.50
C SER A 103 9.15 -4.04 23.38
N LEU A 104 9.36 -4.53 22.16
CA LEU A 104 9.50 -3.69 20.97
C LEU A 104 8.23 -2.90 20.70
N LEU A 105 7.07 -3.55 20.78
CA LEU A 105 5.78 -2.89 20.65
C LEU A 105 5.61 -1.77 21.67
N HIS A 106 6.05 -1.94 22.92
CA HIS A 106 5.97 -0.88 23.94
C HIS A 106 6.86 0.34 23.62
N LEU A 107 7.97 0.16 22.90
CA LEU A 107 8.79 1.29 22.44
C LEU A 107 8.07 2.17 21.42
N LEU A 108 6.98 1.70 20.80
CA LEU A 108 6.12 2.53 19.95
C LEU A 108 5.17 3.44 20.74
N ASP A 109 5.15 3.40 22.07
CA ASP A 109 4.30 4.29 22.87
C ASP A 109 4.91 5.70 23.03
N GLU A 110 6.19 5.86 22.69
CA GLU A 110 6.92 7.12 22.66
C GLU A 110 7.28 7.50 21.21
N ARG A 111 7.40 8.79 20.87
CA ARG A 111 7.79 9.23 19.52
C ARG A 111 9.23 9.73 19.51
N ASP A 112 10.16 8.80 19.69
CA ASP A 112 11.59 9.06 19.79
C ASP A 112 12.42 8.29 18.73
N GLY A 113 13.75 8.33 18.83
CA GLY A 113 14.64 7.60 17.94
C GLY A 113 14.48 6.09 18.04
N ALA A 114 14.15 5.57 19.22
CA ALA A 114 13.92 4.13 19.43
C ALA A 114 12.68 3.67 18.66
N ALA A 115 11.58 4.42 18.72
CA ALA A 115 10.35 4.11 17.98
C ALA A 115 10.59 4.06 16.47
N LYS A 116 11.39 5.00 15.92
CA LYS A 116 11.79 4.99 14.51
C LYS A 116 12.56 3.71 14.16
N ALA A 117 13.58 3.35 14.93
CA ALA A 117 14.38 2.15 14.71
C ALA A 117 13.55 0.86 14.83
N VAL A 118 12.68 0.79 15.83
CA VAL A 118 11.81 -0.35 16.08
C VAL A 118 10.72 -0.50 15.01
N SER A 119 10.27 0.60 14.38
CA SER A 119 9.30 0.53 13.29
C SER A 119 9.82 -0.30 12.11
N VAL A 120 11.09 -0.10 11.75
CA VAL A 120 11.78 -0.88 10.71
C VAL A 120 11.95 -2.34 11.12
N LEU A 121 12.26 -2.59 12.39
CA LEU A 121 12.43 -3.95 12.92
C LEU A 121 11.13 -4.74 12.93
N LEU A 122 10.03 -4.15 13.42
CA LEU A 122 8.71 -4.78 13.46
C LEU A 122 8.14 -4.98 12.06
N ALA A 123 8.38 -4.05 11.12
CA ALA A 123 8.00 -4.23 9.74
C ALA A 123 8.72 -5.42 9.07
N ASP A 124 10.03 -5.57 9.29
CA ASP A 124 10.81 -6.72 8.81
C ASP A 124 10.33 -8.03 9.44
N TYR A 125 9.97 -8.02 10.73
CA TYR A 125 9.37 -9.18 11.38
C TYR A 125 8.02 -9.57 10.77
N CYS A 126 7.11 -8.62 10.60
CA CYS A 126 5.79 -8.85 10.00
C CYS A 126 5.90 -9.33 8.55
N SER A 127 6.85 -8.80 7.76
CA SER A 127 7.00 -9.20 6.35
C SER A 127 7.43 -10.66 6.18
N ARG A 128 8.13 -11.22 7.16
CA ARG A 128 8.63 -12.61 7.14
C ARG A 128 7.76 -13.59 7.92
N ASN A 129 7.04 -13.12 8.95
CA ASN A 129 6.23 -13.98 9.80
C ASN A 129 4.80 -14.12 9.26
N ALA A 130 4.34 -15.35 9.08
CA ALA A 130 2.94 -15.63 8.72
C ALA A 130 1.97 -15.43 9.90
N ASP A 131 2.46 -15.47 11.14
CA ASP A 131 1.67 -15.08 12.30
C ASP A 131 1.49 -13.56 12.33
N ASN A 132 0.26 -13.13 12.06
CA ASN A 132 -0.14 -11.73 12.00
C ASN A 132 -0.41 -11.12 13.38
N SER A 133 -0.08 -11.78 14.49
CA SER A 133 -0.28 -11.29 15.85
C SER A 133 0.34 -9.90 16.09
N CYS A 134 1.62 -9.73 15.72
CA CYS A 134 2.32 -8.45 15.84
C CYS A 134 1.67 -7.35 14.99
N LEU A 135 1.36 -7.64 13.73
CA LEU A 135 0.71 -6.68 12.84
C LEU A 135 -0.72 -6.33 13.31
N SER A 136 -1.44 -7.29 13.88
CA SER A 136 -2.78 -7.07 14.44
C SER A 136 -2.75 -6.08 15.61
N GLU A 137 -1.76 -6.18 16.48
CA GLU A 137 -1.54 -5.23 17.58
C GLU A 137 -1.20 -3.83 17.04
N VAL A 138 -0.37 -3.73 16.00
CA VAL A 138 -0.08 -2.45 15.32
C VAL A 138 -1.35 -1.85 14.71
N LEU A 139 -2.19 -2.64 14.05
CA LEU A 139 -3.46 -2.19 13.48
C LEU A 139 -4.47 -1.77 14.56
N GLN A 140 -4.51 -2.48 15.68
CA GLN A 140 -5.35 -2.12 16.82
C GLN A 140 -4.95 -0.75 17.38
N ARG A 141 -3.64 -0.49 17.51
CA ARG A 141 -3.11 0.80 17.94
C ARG A 141 -3.37 1.90 16.93
N LEU A 142 -3.31 1.60 15.64
CA LEU A 142 -3.68 2.54 14.58
C LEU A 142 -5.14 3.01 14.70
N VAL A 143 -6.07 2.12 15.07
CA VAL A 143 -7.51 2.46 15.13
C VAL A 143 -7.92 3.05 16.47
N SER A 144 -7.37 2.53 17.58
CA SER A 144 -7.87 2.82 18.94
C SER A 144 -6.83 3.43 19.88
N GLY A 145 -5.58 3.55 19.45
CA GLY A 145 -4.49 4.06 20.26
C GLY A 145 -4.51 5.58 20.44
N THR A 146 -3.61 6.06 21.30
CA THR A 146 -3.30 7.49 21.44
C THR A 146 -2.76 8.08 20.14
N THR A 147 -2.74 9.40 20.03
CA THR A 147 -2.12 10.11 18.90
C THR A 147 -0.72 9.59 18.55
N VAL A 148 0.13 9.38 19.56
CA VAL A 148 1.51 8.91 19.38
C VAL A 148 1.51 7.48 18.85
N GLN A 149 0.70 6.60 19.45
CA GLN A 149 0.57 5.21 19.01
C GLN A 149 0.06 5.11 17.57
N ARG A 150 -0.94 5.92 17.18
CA ARG A 150 -1.47 5.93 15.80
C ARG A 150 -0.39 6.35 14.80
N LEU A 151 0.35 7.42 15.11
CA LEU A 151 1.45 7.89 14.28
C LEU A 151 2.56 6.85 14.11
N ASN A 152 3.04 6.26 15.20
CA ASN A 152 4.08 5.24 15.13
C ASN A 152 3.58 3.97 14.44
N SER A 153 2.27 3.65 14.54
CA SER A 153 1.67 2.56 13.77
C SER A 153 1.66 2.84 12.27
N ILE A 154 1.41 4.09 11.85
CA ILE A 154 1.57 4.51 10.45
C ILE A 154 3.02 4.34 10.00
N ASP A 155 4.00 4.68 10.84
CA ASP A 155 5.42 4.51 10.52
C ASP A 155 5.75 3.02 10.29
N VAL A 156 5.30 2.10 11.14
CA VAL A 156 5.44 0.64 10.92
C VAL A 156 4.79 0.18 9.62
N ILE A 157 3.53 0.59 9.36
CA ILE A 157 2.80 0.19 8.16
C ILE A 157 3.47 0.73 6.89
N SER A 158 4.03 1.94 6.97
CA SER A 158 4.79 2.54 5.88
C SER A 158 6.02 1.71 5.52
N GLU A 159 6.75 1.22 6.53
CA GLU A 159 7.88 0.31 6.33
C GLU A 159 7.43 -1.06 5.77
N VAL A 160 6.31 -1.62 6.23
CA VAL A 160 5.76 -2.87 5.67
C VAL A 160 5.43 -2.72 4.18
N ILE A 161 4.79 -1.61 3.80
CA ILE A 161 4.50 -1.28 2.39
C ILE A 161 5.79 -1.10 1.60
N LEU A 162 6.77 -0.40 2.15
CA LEU A 162 8.07 -0.17 1.52
C LEU A 162 8.78 -1.49 1.22
N MET A 163 8.80 -2.41 2.17
CA MET A 163 9.38 -3.76 2.02
C MET A 163 8.62 -4.63 1.02
N SER A 164 7.35 -4.33 0.77
CA SER A 164 6.46 -5.09 -0.12
C SER A 164 6.32 -4.48 -1.52
N LYS A 165 7.14 -3.47 -1.87
CA LYS A 165 7.05 -2.77 -3.16
C LYS A 165 7.17 -3.67 -4.38
N GLU A 166 8.01 -4.70 -4.30
CA GLU A 166 8.25 -5.62 -5.42
C GLU A 166 7.17 -6.70 -5.51
N SER A 167 6.65 -7.15 -4.36
CA SER A 167 5.58 -8.13 -4.29
C SER A 167 4.81 -7.98 -2.98
N PHE A 168 3.48 -7.99 -3.06
CA PHE A 168 2.60 -8.00 -1.89
C PHE A 168 2.44 -9.44 -1.39
N PRO A 169 3.06 -9.84 -0.26
CA PRO A 169 2.97 -11.22 0.22
C PRO A 169 1.54 -11.54 0.66
N SER A 170 1.07 -12.75 0.34
CA SER A 170 -0.33 -13.15 0.58
C SER A 170 -0.68 -13.37 2.05
N HIS A 171 0.32 -13.62 2.92
CA HIS A 171 0.10 -13.78 4.36
C HIS A 171 -0.18 -12.46 5.06
N ILE A 172 0.21 -11.33 4.47
CA ILE A 172 -0.04 -10.01 5.03
C ILE A 172 -1.52 -9.65 4.84
N PRO A 173 -2.22 -9.21 5.91
CA PRO A 173 -3.61 -8.79 5.90
C PRO A 173 -3.78 -7.41 5.25
N TRP A 174 -3.46 -7.31 3.96
CA TRP A 174 -3.50 -6.05 3.19
C TRP A 174 -4.86 -5.38 3.22
N LYS A 175 -5.91 -6.20 3.30
CA LYS A 175 -7.30 -5.75 3.38
C LYS A 175 -7.57 -5.01 4.69
N GLU A 176 -7.16 -5.59 5.81
CA GLU A 176 -7.27 -4.99 7.14
C GLU A 176 -6.42 -3.72 7.24
N ILE A 177 -5.21 -3.72 6.65
CA ILE A 177 -4.37 -2.53 6.54
C ILE A 177 -5.13 -1.42 5.80
N ALA A 178 -5.69 -1.72 4.63
CA ALA A 178 -6.40 -0.73 3.82
C ALA A 178 -7.62 -0.16 4.54
N ASP A 179 -8.42 -1.01 5.19
CA ASP A 179 -9.58 -0.58 5.97
C ASP A 179 -9.18 0.32 7.16
N CYS A 180 -8.07 0.03 7.83
CA CYS A 180 -7.56 0.88 8.90
C CYS A 180 -7.07 2.23 8.36
N LEU A 181 -6.33 2.24 7.24
CA LEU A 181 -5.89 3.49 6.60
C LEU A 181 -7.08 4.33 6.12
N LEU A 182 -8.15 3.73 5.61
CA LEU A 182 -9.38 4.45 5.27
C LEU A 182 -10.01 5.14 6.49
N LYS A 183 -10.05 4.46 7.64
CA LYS A 183 -10.51 5.08 8.89
C LYS A 183 -9.64 6.27 9.28
N CYS A 184 -8.32 6.19 9.09
CA CYS A 184 -7.38 7.27 9.38
C CYS A 184 -7.54 8.50 8.48
N LEU A 185 -8.10 8.37 7.26
CA LEU A 185 -8.48 9.54 6.45
C LEU A 185 -9.57 10.39 7.12
N GLY A 186 -10.40 9.77 7.96
CA GLY A 186 -11.42 10.42 8.79
C GLY A 186 -10.94 10.78 10.21
N ASP A 187 -9.65 10.64 10.52
CA ASP A 187 -9.12 10.92 11.86
C ASP A 187 -9.37 12.39 12.26
N LYS A 188 -9.51 12.67 13.56
CA LYS A 188 -9.67 14.04 14.08
C LYS A 188 -8.42 14.88 13.81
N GLU A 189 -7.26 14.24 13.88
CA GLU A 189 -5.95 14.85 13.82
C GLU A 189 -5.48 15.09 12.38
N THR A 190 -5.17 16.33 12.05
CA THR A 190 -4.84 16.75 10.67
C THR A 190 -3.57 16.08 10.13
N TYR A 191 -2.55 15.90 10.97
CA TYR A 191 -1.29 15.26 10.56
C TYR A 191 -1.45 13.77 10.29
N ILE A 192 -2.34 13.07 11.02
CA ILE A 192 -2.65 11.65 10.75
C ILE A 192 -3.28 11.54 9.37
N ARG A 193 -4.33 12.32 9.10
CA ARG A 193 -4.98 12.38 7.77
C ARG A 193 -3.97 12.65 6.66
N LYS A 194 -3.05 13.60 6.89
CA LYS A 194 -2.00 13.95 5.92
C LYS A 194 -1.04 12.79 5.67
N GLN A 195 -0.46 12.19 6.72
CA GLN A 195 0.48 11.08 6.57
C GLN A 195 -0.18 9.87 5.93
N THR A 196 -1.40 9.52 6.35
CA THR A 196 -2.21 8.48 5.70
C THR A 196 -2.41 8.78 4.22
N SER A 197 -2.76 10.01 3.85
CA SER A 197 -2.93 10.39 2.45
C SER A 197 -1.65 10.23 1.64
N GLU A 198 -0.49 10.64 2.17
CA GLU A 198 0.80 10.43 1.49
C GLU A 198 1.15 8.94 1.37
N LEU A 199 0.85 8.15 2.39
CA LEU A 199 1.06 6.72 2.37
C LEU A 199 0.20 6.05 1.29
N LEU A 200 -1.08 6.39 1.19
CA LEU A 200 -1.98 5.87 0.15
C LEU A 200 -1.51 6.22 -1.27
N LYS A 201 -0.98 7.43 -1.46
CA LYS A 201 -0.36 7.81 -2.74
C LYS A 201 0.83 6.90 -3.07
N SER A 202 1.63 6.52 -2.07
CA SER A 202 2.84 5.69 -2.26
C SER A 202 2.54 4.21 -2.58
N ILE A 203 1.41 3.67 -2.10
CA ILE A 203 0.94 2.31 -2.42
C ILE A 203 0.52 2.21 -3.90
N GLY A 204 0.10 3.34 -4.47
CA GLY A 204 -0.57 3.41 -5.76
C GLY A 204 -2.04 3.03 -5.63
N TRP A 205 -2.91 3.84 -6.24
CA TRP A 205 -4.36 3.65 -6.18
C TRP A 205 -4.81 2.30 -6.75
N SER A 206 -4.05 1.73 -7.69
CA SER A 206 -4.33 0.45 -8.32
C SER A 206 -4.21 -0.73 -7.35
N SER A 207 -3.18 -0.74 -6.51
CA SER A 207 -2.97 -1.75 -5.47
C SER A 207 -3.90 -1.48 -4.28
N PHE A 208 -4.02 -0.21 -3.87
CA PHE A 208 -4.86 0.15 -2.72
C PHE A 208 -6.33 -0.18 -2.93
N ALA A 209 -6.90 0.13 -4.11
CA ALA A 209 -8.32 -0.12 -4.35
C ALA A 209 -8.67 -1.60 -4.32
N PHE A 210 -7.73 -2.51 -4.64
CA PHE A 210 -7.95 -3.95 -4.53
C PHE A 210 -8.11 -4.42 -3.08
N PHE A 211 -7.42 -3.76 -2.14
CA PHE A 211 -7.43 -4.15 -0.74
C PHE A 211 -8.66 -3.63 0.03
N ILE A 212 -9.44 -2.70 -0.51
CA ILE A 212 -10.62 -2.17 0.18
C ILE A 212 -11.71 -3.25 0.25
N SER A 213 -12.24 -3.51 1.45
CA SER A 213 -13.21 -4.60 1.68
C SER A 213 -14.54 -4.45 0.96
N ALA A 214 -15.12 -3.26 0.97
CA ALA A 214 -16.49 -3.04 0.55
C ALA A 214 -16.57 -2.56 -0.91
N PRO A 215 -17.29 -3.27 -1.81
CA PRO A 215 -17.52 -2.83 -3.19
C PRO A 215 -18.09 -1.41 -3.29
N GLU A 216 -18.94 -1.01 -2.34
CA GLU A 216 -19.50 0.33 -2.25
C GLU A 216 -18.44 1.39 -1.96
N VAL A 217 -17.49 1.08 -1.08
CA VAL A 217 -16.39 1.99 -0.72
C VAL A 217 -15.40 2.07 -1.87
N ARG A 218 -15.10 0.95 -2.55
CA ARG A 218 -14.30 0.94 -3.78
C ARG A 218 -14.94 1.82 -4.86
N ALA A 219 -16.23 1.64 -5.13
CA ALA A 219 -16.97 2.48 -6.07
C ALA A 219 -16.95 3.96 -5.67
N ALA A 220 -17.11 4.29 -4.38
CA ALA A 220 -17.05 5.66 -3.89
C ALA A 220 -15.65 6.28 -4.05
N CYS A 221 -14.58 5.54 -3.73
CA CYS A 221 -13.20 5.98 -3.95
C CYS A 221 -12.92 6.26 -5.43
N ILE A 222 -13.38 5.39 -6.34
CA ILE A 222 -13.27 5.61 -7.79
C ILE A 222 -14.07 6.86 -8.20
N GLN A 223 -15.25 7.08 -7.62
CA GLN A 223 -16.03 8.30 -7.89
C GLN A 223 -15.33 9.57 -7.39
N VAL A 224 -14.62 9.52 -6.26
CA VAL A 224 -13.80 10.64 -5.79
C VAL A 224 -12.64 10.89 -6.76
N LEU A 225 -11.97 9.84 -7.24
CA LEU A 225 -10.92 9.95 -8.26
C LEU A 225 -11.46 10.51 -9.58
N PHE A 226 -12.65 10.09 -10.00
CA PHE A 226 -13.36 10.66 -11.14
C PHE A 226 -13.61 12.16 -10.94
N SER A 227 -14.15 12.57 -9.79
CA SER A 227 -14.40 13.98 -9.48
C SER A 227 -13.09 14.78 -9.44
N ALA A 228 -12.04 14.22 -8.86
CA ALA A 228 -10.72 14.82 -8.84
C ALA A 228 -10.15 14.98 -10.26
N MET A 229 -10.24 13.96 -11.12
CA MET A 229 -9.86 14.06 -12.54
C MET A 229 -10.64 15.16 -13.27
N TYR A 230 -11.95 15.22 -13.03
CA TYR A 230 -12.82 16.21 -13.65
C TYR A 230 -12.45 17.65 -13.26
N HIS A 231 -12.09 17.88 -11.99
CA HIS A 231 -11.82 19.22 -11.46
C HIS A 231 -10.35 19.64 -11.47
N LEU A 232 -9.41 18.71 -11.35
CA LEU A 232 -7.98 19.00 -11.16
C LEU A 232 -7.13 18.77 -12.43
N LYS A 233 -7.69 18.08 -13.44
CA LYS A 233 -7.12 17.86 -14.79
C LYS A 233 -5.60 17.67 -14.79
N SER A 234 -4.85 18.68 -15.20
CA SER A 234 -3.39 18.66 -15.38
C SER A 234 -2.59 18.29 -14.12
N THR A 235 -3.15 18.50 -12.92
CA THR A 235 -2.51 18.11 -11.65
C THR A 235 -2.34 16.59 -11.52
N LEU A 236 -3.16 15.82 -12.24
CA LEU A 236 -3.19 14.35 -12.17
C LEU A 236 -2.47 13.67 -13.33
N ILE A 237 -1.81 14.43 -14.22
CA ILE A 237 -0.95 13.91 -15.30
C ILE A 237 0.03 12.82 -14.80
N PRO A 238 0.71 12.96 -13.64
CA PRO A 238 1.61 11.93 -13.14
C PRO A 238 0.94 10.56 -12.92
N PHE A 239 -0.36 10.55 -12.62
CA PHE A 239 -1.11 9.38 -12.19
C PHE A 239 -2.02 8.79 -13.29
N ALA A 240 -2.11 9.43 -14.46
CA ALA A 240 -3.08 9.08 -15.50
C ALA A 240 -3.03 7.60 -15.94
N SER A 241 -1.83 7.04 -16.11
CA SER A 241 -1.65 5.62 -16.51
C SER A 241 -2.14 4.66 -15.42
N ASP A 242 -1.84 4.95 -14.15
CA ASP A 242 -2.26 4.11 -13.02
C ASP A 242 -3.78 4.18 -12.82
N LEU A 243 -4.38 5.35 -13.02
CA LEU A 243 -5.83 5.52 -12.98
C LEU A 243 -6.53 4.79 -14.14
N LEU A 244 -5.93 4.77 -15.34
CA LEU A 244 -6.47 3.98 -16.46
C LEU A 244 -6.41 2.48 -16.13
N LYS A 245 -5.25 1.97 -15.69
CA LYS A 245 -5.11 0.56 -15.28
C LYS A 245 -6.12 0.18 -14.20
N LEU A 246 -6.35 1.07 -13.24
CA LEU A 246 -7.35 0.87 -12.19
C LEU A 246 -8.76 0.79 -12.77
N ALA A 247 -9.14 1.71 -13.66
CA ALA A 247 -10.43 1.72 -14.31
C ALA A 247 -10.68 0.42 -15.12
N LEU A 248 -9.68 -0.04 -15.88
CA LEU A 248 -9.77 -1.28 -16.66
C LEU A 248 -9.97 -2.53 -15.80
N ARG A 249 -9.23 -2.65 -14.70
CA ARG A 249 -9.42 -3.78 -13.78
C ARG A 249 -10.82 -3.82 -13.18
N PHE A 250 -11.39 -2.66 -12.81
CA PHE A 250 -12.76 -2.61 -12.29
C PHE A 250 -13.81 -2.91 -13.35
N LEU A 251 -13.56 -2.56 -14.61
CA LEU A 251 -14.42 -2.96 -15.72
C LEU A 251 -14.38 -4.48 -15.95
N GLU A 252 -13.22 -5.12 -15.81
CA GLU A 252 -13.09 -6.57 -15.97
C GLU A 252 -13.65 -7.38 -14.79
N GLN A 253 -13.35 -6.96 -13.55
CA GLN A 253 -13.48 -7.82 -12.36
C GLN A 253 -14.33 -7.21 -11.23
N GLY A 254 -14.83 -5.98 -11.40
CA GLY A 254 -15.62 -5.28 -10.37
C GLY A 254 -17.08 -5.71 -10.30
N SER A 255 -17.76 -5.38 -9.20
CA SER A 255 -19.23 -5.39 -9.11
C SER A 255 -19.85 -4.32 -10.01
N GLU A 256 -21.17 -4.38 -10.24
CA GLU A 256 -21.89 -3.41 -11.09
C GLU A 256 -21.59 -1.94 -10.75
N LYS A 257 -21.57 -1.58 -9.47
CA LYS A 257 -21.26 -0.21 -9.03
C LYS A 257 -19.82 0.19 -9.32
N GLU A 258 -18.90 -0.76 -9.26
CA GLU A 258 -17.47 -0.54 -9.50
C GLU A 258 -17.18 -0.46 -10.99
N LYS A 259 -17.82 -1.30 -11.81
CA LYS A 259 -17.77 -1.21 -13.28
C LYS A 259 -18.27 0.15 -13.76
N LEU A 260 -19.40 0.62 -13.24
CA LEU A 260 -19.93 1.96 -13.56
C LEU A 260 -18.98 3.08 -13.12
N ALA A 261 -18.39 2.99 -11.93
CA ALA A 261 -17.43 3.98 -11.46
C ALA A 261 -16.13 3.98 -12.29
N GLY A 262 -15.61 2.79 -12.62
CA GLY A 262 -14.46 2.59 -13.49
C GLY A 262 -14.70 3.18 -14.88
N ALA A 263 -15.88 2.94 -15.47
CA ALA A 263 -16.26 3.53 -16.74
C ALA A 263 -16.27 5.07 -16.71
N LYS A 264 -16.81 5.67 -15.65
CA LYS A 264 -16.82 7.14 -15.47
C LYS A 264 -15.40 7.70 -15.35
N LEU A 265 -14.53 7.05 -14.58
CA LEU A 265 -13.13 7.44 -14.44
C LEU A 265 -12.39 7.36 -15.77
N MET A 266 -12.54 6.25 -16.51
CA MET A 266 -11.96 6.08 -17.84
C MET A 266 -12.45 7.16 -18.81
N ALA A 267 -13.76 7.41 -18.87
CA ALA A 267 -14.33 8.49 -19.68
C ALA A 267 -13.73 9.86 -19.36
N SER A 268 -13.46 10.15 -18.09
CA SER A 268 -12.83 11.42 -17.68
C SER A 268 -11.35 11.53 -18.04
N LEU A 269 -10.61 10.42 -17.94
CA LEU A 269 -9.22 10.36 -18.42
C LEU A 269 -9.15 10.60 -19.94
N MET A 270 -10.15 10.14 -20.67
CA MET A 270 -10.22 10.29 -22.13
C MET A 270 -10.75 11.66 -22.57
N ALA A 271 -11.58 12.30 -21.75
CA ALA A 271 -12.02 13.68 -21.96
C ALA A 271 -11.02 14.73 -21.43
N SER A 272 -9.80 14.31 -21.06
CA SER A 272 -8.75 15.18 -20.55
C SER A 272 -7.88 15.75 -21.67
N GLU A 273 -6.98 16.66 -21.32
CA GLU A 273 -6.05 17.32 -22.25
C GLU A 273 -5.13 16.32 -22.99
N ASP A 274 -4.65 16.71 -24.17
CA ASP A 274 -3.84 15.88 -25.07
C ASP A 274 -2.63 15.22 -24.37
N VAL A 275 -2.02 15.90 -23.40
CA VAL A 275 -0.88 15.39 -22.61
C VAL A 275 -1.27 14.16 -21.78
N ILE A 276 -2.49 14.13 -21.26
CA ILE A 276 -3.03 12.97 -20.54
C ILE A 276 -3.33 11.84 -21.53
N LEU A 277 -3.93 12.17 -22.68
CA LEU A 277 -4.25 11.22 -23.74
C LEU A 277 -3.00 10.52 -24.30
N GLU A 278 -1.94 11.27 -24.56
CA GLU A 278 -0.65 10.74 -25.01
C GLU A 278 -0.09 9.72 -24.01
N ARG A 279 -0.13 10.05 -22.71
CA ARG A 279 0.33 9.17 -21.63
C ARG A 279 -0.48 7.89 -21.44
N ILE A 280 -1.76 7.89 -21.78
CA ILE A 280 -2.63 6.72 -21.60
C ILE A 280 -2.85 5.92 -22.90
N SER A 281 -2.34 6.41 -24.04
CA SER A 281 -2.59 5.88 -25.37
C SER A 281 -2.25 4.38 -25.53
N GLU A 282 -1.15 3.91 -24.96
CA GLU A 282 -0.79 2.48 -24.97
C GLU A 282 -1.82 1.63 -24.21
N GLY A 283 -2.29 2.11 -23.05
CA GLY A 283 -3.29 1.41 -22.24
C GLY A 283 -4.70 1.43 -22.84
N LEU A 284 -5.01 2.40 -23.71
CA LEU A 284 -6.31 2.44 -24.40
C LEU A 284 -6.50 1.29 -25.41
N ILE A 285 -5.40 0.74 -25.94
CA ILE A 285 -5.46 -0.45 -26.80
C ILE A 285 -5.87 -1.68 -25.99
N GLU A 286 -5.34 -1.85 -24.78
CA GLU A 286 -5.75 -2.89 -23.83
C GLU A 286 -7.22 -2.72 -23.45
N ALA A 287 -7.63 -1.47 -23.19
CA ALA A 287 -9.01 -1.14 -22.89
C ALA A 287 -10.02 -1.60 -23.95
N ARG A 288 -9.65 -1.51 -25.23
CA ARG A 288 -10.48 -1.99 -26.35
C ARG A 288 -10.79 -3.48 -26.23
N SER A 289 -9.78 -4.28 -25.84
CA SER A 289 -9.93 -5.72 -25.64
C SER A 289 -10.88 -6.03 -24.47
N VAL A 290 -10.73 -5.31 -23.36
CA VAL A 290 -11.58 -5.42 -22.17
C VAL A 290 -13.04 -5.10 -22.49
N LEU A 291 -13.29 -3.97 -23.15
CA LEU A 291 -14.64 -3.50 -23.49
C LEU A 291 -15.32 -4.41 -24.52
N SER A 292 -14.55 -4.95 -25.48
CA SER A 292 -15.06 -5.93 -26.45
C SER A 292 -15.55 -7.21 -25.76
N LYS A 293 -14.79 -7.72 -24.77
CA LYS A 293 -15.21 -8.87 -23.96
C LYS A 293 -16.44 -8.57 -23.11
N ALA A 294 -16.49 -7.40 -22.46
CA ALA A 294 -17.62 -6.97 -21.64
C ALA A 294 -18.92 -6.80 -22.47
N SER A 295 -18.81 -6.39 -23.74
CA SER A 295 -19.93 -6.26 -24.67
C SER A 295 -20.48 -7.60 -25.19
N LEU A 296 -19.73 -8.70 -25.06
CA LEU A 296 -20.14 -10.04 -25.53
C LEU A 296 -20.80 -10.88 -24.42
N SER A 297 -20.57 -10.54 -23.15
CA SER A 297 -21.32 -11.04 -22.00
C SER A 297 -22.68 -10.34 -21.90
N ASP A 298 -23.73 -11.05 -21.46
CA ASP A 298 -25.11 -10.54 -21.37
C ASP A 298 -25.17 -9.35 -20.37
N PRO A 299 -25.15 -8.09 -20.84
CA PRO A 299 -24.77 -6.97 -19.99
C PRO A 299 -25.99 -6.40 -19.25
N SER A 300 -25.78 -5.97 -18.01
CA SER A 300 -26.77 -5.20 -17.28
C SER A 300 -27.06 -3.86 -17.97
N GLN A 301 -28.22 -3.27 -17.70
CA GLN A 301 -28.63 -1.98 -18.28
C GLN A 301 -27.62 -0.84 -18.00
N ASP A 302 -26.93 -0.91 -16.85
CA ASP A 302 -25.92 0.07 -16.46
C ASP A 302 -24.57 -0.15 -17.16
N GLU A 303 -24.20 -1.40 -17.48
CA GLU A 303 -23.00 -1.72 -18.26
C GLU A 303 -23.10 -1.24 -19.71
N LYS A 304 -24.30 -1.37 -20.31
CA LYS A 304 -24.58 -0.83 -21.65
C LYS A 304 -24.51 0.69 -21.67
N LEU A 305 -25.07 1.35 -20.66
CA LEU A 305 -25.05 2.81 -20.51
C LEU A 305 -23.62 3.33 -20.25
N ALA A 306 -22.83 2.60 -19.47
CA ALA A 306 -21.43 2.90 -19.20
C ALA A 306 -20.57 2.75 -20.46
N GLY A 307 -20.70 1.65 -21.20
CA GLY A 307 -20.03 1.44 -22.49
C GLY A 307 -20.41 2.49 -23.54
N ALA A 308 -21.70 2.84 -23.61
CA ALA A 308 -22.20 3.89 -24.50
C ALA A 308 -21.62 5.29 -24.16
N LYS A 309 -21.55 5.66 -22.86
CA LYS A 309 -20.94 6.93 -22.41
C LYS A 309 -19.43 6.99 -22.61
N LEU A 310 -18.75 5.85 -22.51
CA LEU A 310 -17.31 5.73 -22.73
C LEU A 310 -16.98 5.88 -24.22
N MET A 311 -17.82 5.32 -25.09
CA MET A 311 -17.76 5.58 -26.54
C MET A 311 -18.11 7.03 -26.90
N ALA A 312 -19.04 7.66 -26.20
CA ALA A 312 -19.31 9.10 -26.34
C ALA A 312 -18.05 9.95 -26.14
N SER A 313 -17.24 9.58 -25.15
CA SER A 313 -16.05 10.31 -24.74
C SER A 313 -14.88 10.08 -25.71
N LEU A 314 -14.78 8.89 -26.31
CA LEU A 314 -13.89 8.59 -27.44
C LEU A 314 -14.16 9.47 -28.67
N MET A 315 -15.43 9.83 -28.89
CA MET A 315 -15.88 10.56 -30.08
C MET A 315 -15.82 12.09 -29.91
N ALA A 316 -15.50 12.57 -28.69
CA ALA A 316 -15.42 14.00 -28.38
C ALA A 316 -13.99 14.59 -28.48
N SER A 317 -12.94 13.77 -28.71
CA SER A 317 -11.58 14.27 -28.92
C SER A 317 -11.33 14.59 -30.39
N GLU A 318 -10.86 15.80 -30.69
CA GLU A 318 -10.66 16.30 -32.06
C GLU A 318 -9.64 15.47 -32.87
N ASP A 319 -10.07 15.09 -34.08
CA ASP A 319 -9.43 14.69 -35.34
C ASP A 319 -8.15 13.83 -35.39
N VAL A 320 -7.18 13.96 -34.48
CA VAL A 320 -5.89 13.22 -34.61
C VAL A 320 -6.00 11.78 -34.09
N ILE A 321 -6.96 11.50 -33.20
CA ILE A 321 -7.17 10.17 -32.61
C ILE A 321 -8.12 9.31 -33.45
N LEU A 322 -9.06 9.92 -34.18
CA LEU A 322 -10.04 9.25 -35.04
C LEU A 322 -9.38 8.44 -36.17
N GLU A 323 -8.27 8.95 -36.72
CA GLU A 323 -7.57 8.29 -37.82
C GLU A 323 -6.87 6.98 -37.38
N ARG A 324 -6.45 6.90 -36.11
CA ARG A 324 -5.78 5.71 -35.53
C ARG A 324 -6.73 4.64 -34.98
N ILE A 325 -8.01 4.94 -34.79
CA ILE A 325 -9.01 4.05 -34.15
C ILE A 325 -10.13 3.62 -35.13
N SER A 326 -10.03 4.01 -36.41
CA SER A 326 -11.06 3.87 -37.45
C SER A 326 -11.74 2.49 -37.58
N GLU A 327 -11.03 1.37 -37.36
CA GLU A 327 -11.62 0.03 -37.41
C GLU A 327 -12.53 -0.28 -36.20
N GLY A 328 -12.16 0.18 -35.00
CA GLY A 328 -12.96 0.00 -33.79
C GLY A 328 -14.22 0.87 -33.77
N LEU A 329 -14.19 2.00 -34.46
CA LEU A 329 -15.33 2.93 -34.58
C LEU A 329 -16.47 2.35 -35.44
N ILE A 330 -16.14 1.54 -36.45
CA ILE A 330 -17.13 0.87 -37.32
C ILE A 330 -17.88 -0.22 -36.54
N GLU A 331 -17.18 -0.97 -35.70
CA GLU A 331 -17.76 -2.02 -34.86
C GLU A 331 -18.59 -1.41 -33.72
N ALA A 332 -18.07 -0.36 -33.07
CA ALA A 332 -18.79 0.49 -32.13
C ALA A 332 -20.12 1.00 -32.67
N ARG A 333 -20.12 1.54 -33.91
CA ARG A 333 -21.33 2.00 -34.59
C ARG A 333 -22.34 0.87 -34.81
N SER A 334 -21.85 -0.32 -35.18
CA SER A 334 -22.69 -1.50 -35.36
C SER A 334 -23.38 -1.91 -34.06
N VAL A 335 -22.64 -1.93 -32.95
CA VAL A 335 -23.16 -2.27 -31.61
C VAL A 335 -24.15 -1.22 -31.10
N LEU A 336 -23.85 0.08 -31.26
CA LEU A 336 -24.74 1.18 -30.88
C LEU A 336 -26.04 1.19 -31.68
N SER A 337 -25.95 0.94 -32.99
CA SER A 337 -27.13 0.81 -33.87
C SER A 337 -28.03 -0.34 -33.43
N LYS A 338 -27.44 -1.48 -33.08
CA LYS A 338 -28.18 -2.64 -32.57
C LYS A 338 -28.82 -2.37 -31.20
N ALA A 339 -28.11 -1.68 -30.30
CA ALA A 339 -28.61 -1.32 -28.97
C ALA A 339 -29.75 -0.27 -29.04
N SER A 340 -29.64 0.75 -29.90
CA SER A 340 -30.72 1.71 -30.18
C SER A 340 -32.00 1.00 -30.64
N LEU A 341 -31.88 -0.02 -31.49
CA LEU A 341 -33.03 -0.70 -32.10
C LEU A 341 -33.68 -1.78 -31.21
N SER A 342 -32.90 -2.47 -30.38
CA SER A 342 -33.35 -3.68 -29.69
C SER A 342 -33.35 -3.62 -28.15
N ASP A 343 -32.86 -2.54 -27.53
CA ASP A 343 -32.79 -2.48 -26.07
C ASP A 343 -34.15 -2.16 -25.42
N PRO A 344 -34.57 -2.92 -24.38
CA PRO A 344 -35.84 -2.70 -23.70
C PRO A 344 -35.88 -1.40 -22.87
N SER A 345 -34.75 -0.78 -22.55
CA SER A 345 -34.69 0.48 -21.80
C SER A 345 -34.80 1.71 -22.70
N GLN A 346 -35.64 2.66 -22.30
CA GLN A 346 -35.78 3.93 -23.01
C GLN A 346 -34.57 4.84 -22.83
N ASP A 347 -33.95 4.84 -21.65
CA ASP A 347 -32.77 5.65 -21.36
C ASP A 347 -31.55 5.19 -22.18
N VAL A 348 -31.41 3.88 -22.39
CA VAL A 348 -30.33 3.31 -23.21
C VAL A 348 -30.52 3.65 -24.68
N ARG A 349 -31.75 3.56 -25.20
CA ARG A 349 -32.06 3.95 -26.58
C ARG A 349 -31.81 5.43 -26.83
N GLU A 350 -32.25 6.30 -25.93
CA GLU A 350 -32.06 7.75 -26.08
C GLU A 350 -30.57 8.15 -26.06
N VAL A 351 -29.76 7.47 -25.25
CA VAL A 351 -28.31 7.65 -25.24
C VAL A 351 -27.68 7.11 -26.52
N CYS A 352 -28.03 5.90 -26.97
CA CYS A 352 -27.53 5.35 -28.23
C CYS A 352 -27.90 6.20 -29.46
N ASP A 353 -29.09 6.79 -29.50
CA ASP A 353 -29.53 7.67 -30.59
C ASP A 353 -28.75 8.98 -30.63
N LYS A 354 -28.54 9.60 -29.46
CA LYS A 354 -27.68 10.80 -29.34
C LYS A 354 -26.23 10.51 -29.75
N LEU A 355 -25.75 9.29 -29.49
CA LEU A 355 -24.40 8.85 -29.88
C LEU A 355 -24.27 8.57 -31.37
N LEU A 356 -25.28 7.96 -31.99
CA LEU A 356 -25.32 7.73 -33.45
C LEU A 356 -25.34 9.06 -34.21
N ALA A 357 -26.05 10.06 -33.70
CA ALA A 357 -26.09 11.41 -34.28
C ALA A 357 -24.71 12.10 -34.28
N CYS A 358 -23.84 11.77 -33.31
CA CYS A 358 -22.46 12.26 -33.25
C CYS A 358 -21.51 11.53 -34.23
N ILE A 359 -21.89 10.37 -34.76
CA ILE A 359 -21.06 9.54 -35.65
C ILE A 359 -21.35 9.81 -37.14
N THR A 360 -22.54 10.31 -37.48
CA THR A 360 -22.90 10.67 -38.85
C THR A 360 -22.26 12.00 -39.24
N PRO A 361 -21.41 12.06 -40.28
CA PRO A 361 -20.96 13.33 -40.81
C PRO A 361 -22.19 14.07 -41.37
N SER A 362 -22.34 15.34 -41.00
CA SER A 362 -23.25 16.29 -41.65
C SER A 362 -22.78 16.63 -43.06
#